data_AF-A0A812L9C7-F1
#
_entry.id   AF-A0A812L9C7-F1
#
_cell.length_a   1.000
_cell.length_b   1.000
_cell.length_c   1.000
_cell.angle_alpha   90.00
_cell.angle_beta   90.00
_cell.angle_gamma   90.00
#
_symmetry.space_group_name_H-M   'P 1'
#
loop_
_entity.id
_entity.type
_entity.pdbx_description
1 polymer ?
#
loop_
_entity_poly.entity_id
_entity_poly.type
_entity_poly.pdbx_seq_one_letter_code
_entity_poly.pdbx_strand_id
1 'polypeptide(L)'
;MRPFKRSGLEPGVTTLMLRRLPEDWGALSVLDWLQQNKIKLRQIDFLYVPFDKHTNTNIELAFINFVDSATAKQVYKLVVKHNKELIWDVVVSAGNVQGFEWNLAYFLIRFGPRATWGEDAPLIFRNGAQLRDREEIAQAYADIPSHVLDEAARFVRAETAGSPPRGTRRRAQRPTWRLSAETMSIEQFQVDGSEDELLSIIRSVDNGAWVFSL
;
A
#
# COMPACT_ATOMS: atom_id res chain seq x y z
N MET A 1 18.60 -19.10 22.07
CA MET A 1 18.30 -17.66 22.15
C MET A 1 18.31 -17.11 20.72
N ARG A 2 17.14 -16.76 20.14
CA ARG A 2 17.13 -16.14 18.80
C ARG A 2 17.67 -14.71 18.93
N PRO A 3 18.66 -14.29 18.15
CA PRO A 3 19.15 -12.93 18.21
C PRO A 3 18.00 -11.97 17.83
N PHE A 4 17.72 -11.00 18.69
CA PHE A 4 16.90 -9.83 18.33
C PHE A 4 17.60 -9.13 17.17
N LYS A 5 17.14 -9.39 15.93
CA LYS A 5 17.58 -8.68 14.74
C LYS A 5 17.17 -7.21 14.92
N ARG A 6 18.16 -6.31 14.83
CA ARG A 6 18.12 -4.85 15.02
C ARG A 6 16.70 -4.26 14.94
N SER A 7 16.21 -3.77 16.07
CA SER A 7 14.88 -3.17 16.29
C SER A 7 14.76 -1.76 15.68
N GLY A 8 15.08 -1.61 14.40
CA GLY A 8 15.04 -0.34 13.70
C GLY A 8 14.45 -0.46 12.30
N LEU A 9 13.77 0.60 11.88
CA LEU A 9 13.41 0.83 10.49
C LEU A 9 14.68 1.13 9.69
N GLU A 10 14.86 0.48 8.53
CA GLU A 10 16.00 0.77 7.64
C GLU A 10 15.97 2.23 7.15
N PRO A 11 17.12 2.85 6.84
CA PRO A 11 17.16 4.17 6.23
C PRO A 11 16.35 4.22 4.92
N GLY A 12 15.70 5.35 4.65
CA GLY A 12 14.97 5.56 3.39
C GLY A 12 13.58 4.93 3.32
N VAL A 13 13.14 4.15 4.31
CA VAL A 13 11.77 3.60 4.34
C VAL A 13 10.75 4.72 4.47
N THR A 14 9.80 4.77 3.54
CA THR A 14 8.68 5.72 3.51
C THR A 14 7.34 5.03 3.75
N THR A 15 7.21 3.74 3.44
CA THR A 15 5.97 2.98 3.64
C THR A 15 6.06 2.09 4.87
N LEU A 16 5.09 2.24 5.77
CA LEU A 16 4.88 1.35 6.92
C LEU A 16 3.72 0.39 6.65
N MET A 17 3.88 -0.83 7.16
CA MET A 17 2.84 -1.84 7.27
C MET A 17 2.51 -2.04 8.74
N LEU A 18 1.27 -1.78 9.11
CA LEU A 18 0.71 -2.06 10.43
C LEU A 18 -0.06 -3.37 10.35
N ARG A 19 0.24 -4.32 11.24
CA ARG A 19 -0.50 -5.58 11.42
C ARG A 19 -1.13 -5.61 12.80
N ARG A 20 -2.17 -6.43 13.00
CA ARG A 20 -2.93 -6.50 14.26
C ARG A 20 -3.57 -5.15 14.60
N LEU A 21 -4.02 -4.44 13.56
CA LEU A 21 -4.83 -3.24 13.71
C LEU A 21 -6.17 -3.64 14.38
N PRO A 22 -6.72 -2.86 15.32
CA PRO A 22 -8.02 -3.19 15.90
C PRO A 22 -9.10 -3.37 14.81
N GLU A 23 -9.95 -4.39 14.91
CA GLU A 23 -10.86 -4.81 13.83
C GLU A 23 -11.88 -3.74 13.39
N ASP A 24 -12.19 -2.81 14.30
CA ASP A 24 -13.11 -1.68 14.10
C ASP A 24 -12.44 -0.44 13.48
N TRP A 25 -11.13 -0.48 13.24
CA TRP A 25 -10.40 0.65 12.66
C TRP A 25 -10.50 0.69 11.15
N GLY A 26 -11.15 1.71 10.62
CA GLY A 26 -11.11 2.05 9.20
C GLY A 26 -9.93 2.95 8.84
N ALA A 27 -9.82 3.33 7.57
CA ALA A 27 -8.84 4.32 7.11
C ALA A 27 -8.97 5.66 7.86
N LEU A 28 -10.21 6.11 8.13
CA LEU A 28 -10.45 7.34 8.89
C LEU A 28 -9.98 7.23 10.34
N SER A 29 -10.17 6.08 11.01
CA SER A 29 -9.68 5.86 12.38
C SER A 29 -8.14 5.94 12.47
N VAL A 30 -7.45 5.35 11.48
CA VAL A 30 -5.98 5.45 11.37
C VAL A 30 -5.55 6.90 11.13
N LEU A 31 -6.25 7.62 10.25
CA LEU A 31 -5.97 9.02 9.95
C LEU A 31 -6.14 9.93 11.17
N ASP A 32 -7.24 9.76 11.90
CA ASP A 32 -7.53 10.52 13.13
C ASP A 32 -6.44 10.29 14.17
N TRP A 33 -6.00 9.04 14.35
CA TRP A 33 -4.91 8.72 15.27
C TRP A 33 -3.60 9.39 14.88
N LEU A 34 -3.25 9.41 13.58
CA LEU A 34 -2.07 10.11 13.09
C LEU A 34 -2.13 11.61 13.41
N GLN A 35 -3.28 12.23 13.18
CA GLN A 35 -3.49 13.66 13.43
C GLN A 35 -3.45 14.00 14.93
N GLN A 36 -4.07 13.18 15.78
CA GLN A 36 -4.00 13.31 17.25
C GLN A 36 -2.54 13.26 17.74
N ASN A 37 -1.71 12.45 17.08
CA ASN A 37 -0.26 12.34 17.32
C ASN A 37 0.60 13.34 16.52
N LYS A 38 -0.02 14.44 16.06
CA LYS A 38 0.64 15.59 15.42
C LYS A 38 1.33 15.28 14.08
N ILE A 39 0.94 14.20 13.40
CA ILE A 39 1.32 13.95 12.01
C ILE A 39 0.40 14.78 11.12
N LYS A 40 0.99 15.65 10.29
CA LYS A 40 0.23 16.52 9.39
C LYS A 40 -0.15 15.76 8.13
N LEU A 41 -1.32 16.07 7.55
CA LEU A 41 -1.78 15.46 6.29
C LEU A 41 -0.77 15.61 5.16
N ARG A 42 -0.04 16.73 5.10
CA ARG A 42 1.03 16.97 4.10
C ARG A 42 2.22 16.02 4.19
N GLN A 43 2.29 15.19 5.23
CA GLN A 43 3.37 14.21 5.43
C GLN A 43 2.94 12.80 5.04
N ILE A 44 1.68 12.63 4.62
CA ILE A 44 1.09 11.37 4.16
C ILE A 44 0.71 11.61 2.70
N ASP A 45 0.90 10.61 1.85
CA ASP A 45 0.48 10.65 0.45
C ASP A 45 -0.43 9.44 0.10
N PHE A 46 -0.31 8.34 0.83
CA PHE A 46 -1.15 7.14 0.64
C PHE A 46 -1.49 6.46 1.98
N LEU A 47 -2.76 6.11 2.16
CA LEU A 47 -3.24 5.29 3.27
C LEU A 47 -4.24 4.26 2.75
N TYR A 48 -3.98 2.98 2.98
CA TYR A 48 -4.86 1.89 2.61
C TYR A 48 -5.12 0.95 3.78
N VAL A 49 -6.39 0.71 4.07
CA VAL A 49 -6.85 -0.27 5.06
C VAL A 49 -7.73 -1.26 4.32
N PRO A 50 -7.26 -2.49 4.01
CA PRO A 50 -8.09 -3.47 3.35
C PRO A 50 -9.26 -3.87 4.26
N PHE A 51 -10.44 -3.89 3.68
CA PHE A 51 -11.70 -4.17 4.36
C PHE A 51 -12.33 -5.45 3.80
N ASP A 52 -12.80 -6.32 4.69
CA ASP A 52 -13.56 -7.51 4.31
C ASP A 52 -15.05 -7.19 4.36
N LYS A 53 -15.67 -7.08 3.18
CA LYS A 53 -17.10 -6.77 3.02
C LYS A 53 -18.02 -7.84 3.61
N HIS A 54 -17.55 -9.07 3.74
CA HIS A 54 -18.37 -10.16 4.27
C HIS A 54 -18.48 -10.08 5.79
N THR A 55 -17.39 -9.73 6.47
CA THR A 55 -17.36 -9.58 7.94
C THR A 55 -17.58 -8.15 8.39
N ASN A 56 -17.58 -7.18 7.47
CA ASN A 56 -17.68 -5.75 7.73
C ASN A 56 -16.62 -5.25 8.73
N THR A 57 -15.40 -5.78 8.61
CA THR A 57 -14.24 -5.45 9.46
C THR A 57 -12.97 -5.34 8.62
N ASN A 58 -11.95 -4.64 9.13
CA ASN A 58 -10.64 -4.70 8.49
C ASN A 58 -9.98 -6.06 8.73
N ILE A 59 -9.00 -6.41 7.89
CA ILE A 59 -8.23 -7.66 8.01
C ILE A 59 -6.99 -7.52 8.90
N GLU A 60 -7.09 -6.68 9.93
CA GLU A 60 -6.05 -6.30 10.89
C GLU A 60 -4.81 -5.69 10.23
N LEU A 61 -5.00 -4.90 9.16
CA LEU A 61 -3.91 -4.45 8.32
C LEU A 61 -4.08 -3.00 7.85
N ALA A 62 -2.98 -2.25 7.83
CA ALA A 62 -2.91 -0.96 7.15
C ALA A 62 -1.55 -0.76 6.46
N PHE A 63 -1.57 -0.06 5.34
CA PHE A 63 -0.40 0.43 4.63
C PHE A 63 -0.43 1.94 4.59
N ILE A 64 0.66 2.58 4.98
CA ILE A 64 0.76 4.04 5.06
C ILE A 64 2.07 4.44 4.41
N ASN A 65 2.01 5.20 3.32
CA ASN A 65 3.19 5.86 2.79
C ASN A 65 3.24 7.31 3.28
N PHE A 66 4.45 7.70 3.67
CA PHE A 66 4.78 9.05 4.08
C PHE A 66 5.62 9.71 2.99
N VAL A 67 5.48 11.03 2.88
CA VAL A 67 6.23 11.83 1.90
C VAL A 67 7.74 11.73 2.13
N ASP A 68 8.16 11.49 3.38
CA ASP A 68 9.57 11.37 3.74
C ASP A 68 9.83 10.28 4.80
N SER A 69 11.05 9.74 4.78
CA SER A 69 11.47 8.67 5.68
C SER A 69 11.61 9.10 7.15
N ALA A 70 11.77 10.40 7.43
CA ALA A 70 11.84 10.89 8.80
C ALA A 70 10.46 10.83 9.48
N THR A 71 9.40 11.19 8.75
CA THR A 71 8.01 11.02 9.17
C THR A 71 7.68 9.55 9.41
N ALA A 72 8.03 8.65 8.47
CA ALA A 72 7.83 7.20 8.67
C ALA A 72 8.54 6.69 9.94
N LYS A 73 9.78 7.12 10.18
CA LYS A 73 10.53 6.78 11.39
C LYS A 73 9.91 7.36 12.65
N GLN A 74 9.33 8.56 12.60
CA GLN A 74 8.59 9.15 13.71
C GLN A 74 7.36 8.30 14.06
N VAL A 75 6.54 7.93 13.07
CA VAL A 75 5.35 7.09 13.28
C VAL A 75 5.72 5.70 13.79
N TYR A 76 6.77 5.10 13.24
CA TYR A 76 7.31 3.83 13.75
C TYR A 76 7.61 3.90 15.26
N LYS A 77 8.32 4.95 15.69
CA LYS A 77 8.66 5.16 17.11
C LYS A 77 7.42 5.39 17.97
N LEU A 78 6.41 6.10 17.45
CA LEU A 78 5.16 6.34 18.15
C LEU A 78 4.41 5.03 18.41
N VAL A 79 4.26 4.18 17.39
CA VAL A 79 3.60 2.86 17.56
C VAL A 79 4.37 2.00 18.56
N VAL A 80 5.69 1.91 18.43
CA VAL A 80 6.55 1.16 19.37
C VAL A 80 6.41 1.68 20.81
N LYS A 81 6.27 3.00 21.00
CA LYS A 81 6.04 3.61 22.31
C LYS A 81 4.68 3.21 22.88
N HIS A 82 3.60 3.35 22.11
CA HIS A 82 2.24 3.00 22.55
C HIS A 82 2.11 1.52 22.92
N ASN A 83 2.80 0.63 22.20
CA ASN A 83 2.83 -0.79 22.54
C ASN A 83 3.53 -1.08 23.88
N LYS A 84 4.60 -0.34 24.20
CA LYS A 84 5.30 -0.48 25.49
C LYS A 84 4.45 0.01 26.66
N GLU A 85 3.59 1.00 26.41
CA GLU A 85 2.62 1.51 27.37
C GLU A 85 1.39 0.60 27.49
N LEU A 86 1.40 -0.57 26.81
CA LEU A 86 0.30 -1.55 26.74
C LEU A 86 -1.02 -0.95 26.26
N ILE A 87 -0.94 0.18 25.54
CA ILE A 87 -2.09 0.83 24.94
C ILE A 87 -2.52 -0.01 23.74
N TRP A 88 -1.55 -0.45 22.91
CA TRP A 88 -1.77 -1.17 21.64
C TRP A 88 -0.98 -2.47 21.54
N ASP A 89 -1.43 -3.37 20.66
CA ASP A 89 -0.71 -4.59 20.27
C ASP A 89 -0.46 -4.65 18.74
N VAL A 90 -0.35 -3.47 18.12
CA VAL A 90 -0.13 -3.29 16.68
C VAL A 90 1.32 -3.58 16.33
N VAL A 91 1.57 -4.48 15.37
CA VAL A 91 2.92 -4.76 14.88
C VAL A 91 3.25 -3.83 13.71
N VAL A 92 4.23 -2.95 13.89
CA VAL A 92 4.73 -2.05 12.84
C VAL A 92 6.00 -2.59 12.19
N SER A 93 6.06 -2.51 10.86
CA SER A 93 7.23 -2.89 10.05
C SER A 93 7.33 -2.05 8.77
N ALA A 94 8.46 -2.10 8.07
CA ALA A 94 8.54 -1.58 6.71
C ALA A 94 7.58 -2.35 5.79
N GLY A 95 6.87 -1.63 4.93
CA GLY A 95 6.09 -2.22 3.84
C GLY A 95 7.00 -2.93 2.83
N ASN A 96 6.44 -3.92 2.13
CA ASN A 96 7.17 -4.62 1.06
C ASN A 96 7.27 -3.77 -0.22
N VAL A 97 6.24 -2.95 -0.44
CA VAL A 97 6.18 -1.91 -1.46
C VAL A 97 6.53 -0.59 -0.78
N GLN A 98 7.48 0.14 -1.35
CA GLN A 98 8.00 1.40 -0.80
C GLN A 98 7.74 2.54 -1.78
N GLY A 99 7.27 3.68 -1.26
CA GLY A 99 7.03 4.89 -2.05
C GLY A 99 5.60 4.99 -2.60
N PHE A 100 5.18 6.23 -2.87
CA PHE A 100 3.81 6.56 -3.25
C PHE A 100 3.36 5.90 -4.56
N GLU A 101 4.11 6.12 -5.64
CA GLU A 101 3.80 5.61 -6.99
C GLU A 101 3.71 4.09 -7.01
N TRP A 102 4.65 3.41 -6.36
CA TRP A 102 4.66 1.95 -6.26
C TRP A 102 3.46 1.39 -5.50
N ASN A 103 3.02 2.05 -4.42
CA ASN A 103 1.82 1.63 -3.70
C ASN A 103 0.55 1.81 -4.54
N LEU A 104 0.43 2.93 -5.28
CA LEU A 104 -0.68 3.14 -6.21
C LEU A 104 -0.68 2.11 -7.35
N ALA A 105 0.48 1.91 -8.00
CA ALA A 105 0.63 0.94 -9.08
C ALA A 105 0.26 -0.47 -8.62
N TYR A 106 0.78 -0.88 -7.46
CA TYR A 106 0.45 -2.16 -6.87
C TYR A 106 -1.05 -2.31 -6.59
N PHE A 107 -1.70 -1.29 -6.02
CA PHE A 107 -3.13 -1.32 -5.76
C PHE A 107 -3.93 -1.44 -7.07
N LEU A 108 -3.63 -0.60 -8.06
CA LEU A 108 -4.30 -0.58 -9.36
C LEU A 108 -4.20 -1.93 -10.06
N ILE A 109 -3.00 -2.50 -10.13
CA ILE A 109 -2.76 -3.80 -10.79
C ILE A 109 -3.45 -4.94 -10.03
N ARG A 110 -3.43 -4.91 -8.69
CA ARG A 110 -3.98 -6.01 -7.88
C ARG A 110 -5.51 -6.03 -7.87
N PHE A 111 -6.15 -4.87 -7.78
CA PHE A 111 -7.60 -4.76 -7.57
C PHE A 111 -8.35 -4.26 -8.82
N GLY A 112 -7.63 -3.78 -9.83
CA GLY A 112 -8.18 -3.27 -11.07
C GLY A 112 -8.66 -1.81 -10.95
N PRO A 113 -8.89 -1.14 -12.10
CA PRO A 113 -9.23 0.28 -12.14
C PRO A 113 -10.54 0.60 -11.42
N ARG A 114 -11.51 -0.33 -11.42
CA ARG A 114 -12.81 -0.15 -10.74
C ARG A 114 -12.71 0.00 -9.22
N ALA A 115 -11.62 -0.46 -8.62
CA ALA A 115 -11.41 -0.38 -7.18
C ALA A 115 -10.85 0.99 -6.72
N THR A 116 -10.43 1.86 -7.64
CA THR A 116 -9.70 3.09 -7.31
C THR A 116 -10.56 4.21 -6.71
N TRP A 117 -11.89 4.10 -6.76
CA TRP A 117 -12.83 5.10 -6.22
C TRP A 117 -13.92 4.49 -5.32
N GLY A 118 -13.77 3.24 -4.89
CA GLY A 118 -14.71 2.59 -3.97
C GLY A 118 -14.52 3.04 -2.52
N GLU A 119 -15.45 2.65 -1.64
CA GLU A 119 -15.35 2.92 -0.19
C GLU A 119 -14.09 2.30 0.45
N ASP A 120 -13.61 1.19 -0.11
CA ASP A 120 -12.38 0.51 0.33
C ASP A 120 -11.14 0.95 -0.47
N ALA A 121 -11.25 2.00 -1.28
CA ALA A 121 -10.10 2.54 -2.01
C ALA A 121 -9.10 3.18 -1.05
N PRO A 122 -7.81 3.25 -1.42
CA PRO A 122 -6.84 4.01 -0.65
C PRO A 122 -7.24 5.49 -0.57
N LEU A 123 -6.99 6.09 0.59
CA LEU A 123 -6.99 7.54 0.71
C LEU A 123 -5.70 8.07 0.10
N ILE A 124 -5.84 8.93 -0.89
CA ILE A 124 -4.72 9.58 -1.60
C ILE A 124 -4.65 11.02 -1.13
N PHE A 125 -3.45 11.52 -0.86
CA PHE A 125 -3.22 12.89 -0.43
C PHE A 125 -2.21 13.58 -1.36
N ARG A 126 -2.51 14.81 -1.75
CA ARG A 126 -1.58 15.69 -2.47
C ARG A 126 -1.55 17.05 -1.78
N ASN A 127 -0.34 17.59 -1.57
CA ASN A 127 -0.13 18.91 -0.96
C ASN A 127 -0.86 19.12 0.38
N GLY A 128 -1.07 18.05 1.14
CA GLY A 128 -1.76 18.09 2.44
C GLY A 128 -3.28 18.10 2.38
N ALA A 129 -3.88 17.91 1.22
CA ALA A 129 -5.30 17.68 1.04
C ALA A 129 -5.56 16.24 0.59
N GLN A 130 -6.63 15.64 1.09
CA GLN A 130 -7.13 14.36 0.58
C GLN A 130 -7.80 14.59 -0.77
N LEU A 131 -7.43 13.81 -1.78
CA LEU A 131 -8.15 13.79 -3.06
C LEU A 131 -9.52 13.15 -2.84
N ARG A 132 -10.57 13.86 -3.24
CA ARG A 132 -11.97 13.40 -3.13
C ARG A 132 -12.68 13.39 -4.48
N ASP A 133 -12.22 14.23 -5.39
CA ASP A 133 -12.74 14.26 -6.74
C ASP A 133 -12.23 13.07 -7.55
N ARG A 134 -13.11 12.49 -8.36
CA ARG A 134 -12.82 11.28 -9.12
C ARG A 134 -11.80 11.53 -10.24
N GLU A 135 -11.84 12.71 -10.84
CA GLU A 135 -10.90 13.12 -11.90
C GLU A 135 -9.51 13.34 -11.30
N GLU A 136 -9.41 14.00 -10.14
CA GLU A 136 -8.13 14.14 -9.42
C GLU A 136 -7.52 12.78 -9.03
N ILE A 137 -8.35 11.84 -8.55
CA ILE A 137 -7.91 10.47 -8.23
C ILE A 137 -7.45 9.76 -9.50
N ALA A 138 -8.22 9.82 -10.59
CA ALA A 138 -7.86 9.20 -11.85
C ALA A 138 -6.53 9.76 -12.39
N GLN A 139 -6.34 11.08 -12.31
CA GLN A 139 -5.08 11.73 -12.69
C GLN A 139 -3.91 11.22 -11.84
N ALA A 140 -4.11 11.00 -10.53
CA ALA A 140 -3.06 10.45 -9.69
C ALA A 140 -2.59 9.05 -10.11
N TYR A 141 -3.49 8.22 -10.67
CA TYR A 141 -3.11 6.93 -11.26
C TYR A 141 -2.52 7.08 -12.68
N ALA A 142 -2.99 8.06 -13.46
CA ALA A 142 -2.46 8.33 -14.80
C ALA A 142 -1.03 8.89 -14.76
N ASP A 143 -0.66 9.60 -13.69
CA ASP A 143 0.68 10.14 -13.48
C ASP A 143 1.72 9.05 -13.14
N ILE A 144 1.32 7.79 -12.93
CA ILE A 144 2.23 6.69 -12.61
C ILE A 144 3.10 6.35 -13.84
N PRO A 145 4.44 6.33 -13.71
CA PRO A 145 5.30 5.93 -14.83
C PRO A 145 5.01 4.50 -15.31
N SER A 146 5.02 4.28 -16.63
CA SER A 146 4.73 2.97 -17.24
C SER A 146 5.63 1.84 -16.71
N HIS A 147 6.93 2.09 -16.53
CA HIS A 147 7.86 1.11 -15.98
C HIS A 147 7.50 0.66 -14.54
N VAL A 148 6.89 1.53 -13.74
CA VAL A 148 6.40 1.20 -12.40
C VAL A 148 5.19 0.26 -12.49
N LEU A 149 4.28 0.51 -13.43
CA LEU A 149 3.12 -0.36 -13.69
C LEU A 149 3.56 -1.75 -14.16
N ASP A 150 4.52 -1.83 -15.09
CA ASP A 150 5.05 -3.10 -15.60
C ASP A 150 5.67 -3.96 -14.50
N GLU A 151 6.48 -3.34 -13.64
CA GLU A 151 7.14 -4.04 -12.55
C GLU A 151 6.14 -4.42 -11.43
N ALA A 152 5.15 -3.57 -11.15
CA ALA A 152 4.04 -3.93 -10.27
C ALA A 152 3.24 -5.13 -10.81
N ALA A 153 2.99 -5.18 -12.14
CA ALA A 153 2.35 -6.31 -12.81
C ALA A 153 3.17 -7.60 -12.67
N ARG A 154 4.49 -7.54 -12.86
CA ARG A 154 5.37 -8.70 -12.60
C ARG A 154 5.29 -9.16 -11.15
N PHE A 155 5.32 -8.22 -10.20
CA PHE A 155 5.24 -8.53 -8.78
C PHE A 155 3.92 -9.22 -8.40
N VAL A 156 2.78 -8.69 -8.83
CA VAL A 156 1.46 -9.29 -8.56
C VAL A 156 1.32 -10.68 -9.21
N ARG A 157 1.84 -10.86 -10.43
CA ARG A 157 1.87 -12.18 -11.09
C ARG A 157 2.71 -13.18 -10.30
N ALA A 158 3.90 -12.80 -9.83
CA ALA A 158 4.77 -13.65 -9.03
C ALA A 158 4.12 -14.06 -7.69
N GLU A 159 3.45 -13.13 -7.00
CA GLU A 159 2.72 -13.43 -5.76
C GLU A 159 1.57 -14.42 -5.99
N THR A 160 0.89 -14.29 -7.13
CA THR A 160 -0.25 -15.14 -7.49
C THR A 160 0.20 -16.55 -7.92
N ALA A 161 1.30 -16.65 -8.67
CA ALA A 161 1.85 -17.92 -9.16
C ALA A 161 2.41 -18.83 -8.05
N GLY A 162 2.90 -18.25 -6.94
CA GLY A 162 3.46 -18.99 -5.80
C GLY A 162 2.44 -19.46 -4.76
N SER A 163 1.15 -19.13 -4.91
CA SER A 163 0.12 -19.44 -3.92
C SER A 163 -0.62 -20.74 -4.23
N PRO A 164 -0.65 -21.74 -3.33
CA PRO A 164 -1.45 -22.96 -3.54
C PRO A 164 -2.95 -22.64 -3.65
N PRO A 165 -3.76 -23.48 -4.31
CA PRO A 165 -5.18 -23.21 -4.52
C PRO A 165 -5.95 -23.30 -3.21
N ARG A 166 -6.75 -22.25 -2.93
CA ARG A 166 -7.86 -22.13 -1.96
C ARG A 166 -7.64 -22.68 -0.53
N GLY A 167 -7.70 -21.76 0.43
CA GLY A 167 -8.09 -22.09 1.81
C GLY A 167 -7.44 -21.19 2.85
N THR A 168 -8.29 -20.45 3.59
CA THR A 168 -8.00 -19.71 4.84
C THR A 168 -7.13 -18.46 4.73
N ARG A 169 -7.72 -17.30 5.11
CA ARG A 169 -7.26 -16.09 5.84
C ARG A 169 -5.77 -15.66 5.91
N ARG A 170 -4.80 -16.41 5.39
CA ARG A 170 -3.35 -16.18 5.52
C ARG A 170 -2.73 -15.38 4.37
N ARG A 171 -3.49 -15.00 3.34
CA ARG A 171 -2.94 -14.41 2.10
C ARG A 171 -2.22 -13.07 2.32
N ALA A 172 -2.68 -12.24 3.25
CA ALA A 172 -2.07 -10.93 3.49
C ALA A 172 -0.82 -10.96 4.41
N GLN A 173 -0.52 -12.09 5.04
CA GLN A 173 0.50 -12.14 6.10
C GLN A 173 1.92 -12.47 5.60
N ARG A 174 2.11 -12.88 4.34
CA ARG A 174 3.44 -13.17 3.79
C ARG A 174 3.57 -12.83 2.29
N PRO A 175 4.12 -11.66 1.97
CA PRO A 175 5.01 -11.55 0.81
C PRO A 175 6.45 -11.42 1.30
N THR A 176 7.33 -12.29 0.81
CA THR A 176 8.76 -12.40 1.19
C THR A 176 9.63 -11.72 0.14
N TRP A 177 9.26 -10.52 -0.29
CA TRP A 177 10.07 -9.74 -1.23
C TRP A 177 10.02 -8.27 -0.85
N ARG A 178 11.21 -7.65 -0.77
CA ARG A 178 11.39 -6.22 -0.51
C ARG A 178 11.95 -5.62 -1.79
N LEU A 179 11.32 -4.59 -2.33
CA LEU A 179 11.99 -3.72 -3.30
C LEU A 179 13.12 -3.01 -2.52
N SER A 180 14.37 -3.41 -2.72
CA SER A 180 15.53 -2.70 -2.16
C SER A 180 15.71 -1.38 -2.91
N ALA A 181 16.26 -0.39 -2.22
CA ALA A 181 16.55 0.93 -2.78
C ALA A 181 17.50 0.89 -4.01
N GLU A 182 18.12 -0.26 -4.31
CA GLU A 182 19.03 -0.43 -5.44
C GLU A 182 18.32 -0.45 -6.80
N THR A 183 17.04 -0.86 -6.86
CA THR A 183 16.24 -0.76 -8.11
C THR A 183 15.84 0.70 -8.42
N MET A 184 16.07 1.65 -7.50
CA MET A 184 15.71 3.07 -7.66
C MET A 184 16.66 3.86 -8.59
N SER A 185 17.62 3.20 -9.26
CA SER A 185 18.67 3.85 -10.04
C SER A 185 18.69 3.46 -11.52
N ILE A 186 17.52 3.38 -12.17
CA ILE A 186 17.45 3.31 -13.64
C ILE A 186 16.96 4.67 -14.15
N GLU A 187 17.89 5.62 -14.25
CA GLU A 187 17.75 6.68 -15.24
C GLU A 187 17.88 6.09 -16.64
N GLN A 188 17.09 6.62 -17.57
CA GLN A 188 17.07 6.37 -19.01
C GLN A 188 16.20 5.20 -19.47
N PHE A 189 14.91 5.46 -19.69
CA PHE A 189 14.23 5.08 -20.94
C PHE A 189 13.02 6.00 -21.14
N GLN A 190 13.06 6.80 -22.20
CA GLN A 190 11.98 7.68 -22.61
C GLN A 190 11.11 6.89 -23.58
N VAL A 191 9.88 6.55 -23.19
CA VAL A 191 8.89 5.94 -24.07
C VAL A 191 7.59 6.73 -23.93
N ASP A 192 7.17 7.30 -25.05
CA ASP A 192 5.93 8.06 -25.23
C ASP A 192 4.75 7.08 -25.19
N GLY A 193 3.96 7.11 -24.11
CA GLY A 193 2.84 6.19 -23.90
C GLY A 193 1.50 6.92 -23.91
N SER A 194 0.74 6.77 -25.00
CA SER A 194 -0.65 7.24 -25.12
C SER A 194 -1.63 6.35 -24.33
N GLU A 195 -2.76 6.89 -23.87
CA GLU A 195 -3.83 6.19 -23.10
C GLU A 195 -4.24 4.79 -23.63
N ASP A 196 -4.13 4.56 -24.94
CA ASP A 196 -4.45 3.28 -25.57
C ASP A 196 -3.49 2.14 -25.16
N GLU A 197 -2.26 2.45 -24.75
CA GLU A 197 -1.26 1.47 -24.32
C GLU A 197 -1.52 1.01 -22.87
N LEU A 198 -1.99 1.90 -22.00
CA LEU A 198 -2.45 1.55 -20.66
C LEU A 198 -3.67 0.62 -20.73
N LEU A 199 -4.60 0.89 -21.65
CA LEU A 199 -5.76 0.02 -21.87
C LEU A 199 -5.36 -1.33 -22.48
N SER A 200 -4.30 -1.42 -23.29
CA SER A 200 -3.84 -2.69 -23.87
C SER A 200 -3.14 -3.59 -22.84
N ILE A 201 -2.33 -3.02 -21.95
CA ILE A 201 -1.71 -3.72 -20.81
C ILE A 201 -2.79 -4.23 -19.85
N ILE A 202 -3.80 -3.41 -19.54
CA ILE A 202 -4.94 -3.80 -18.68
C ILE A 202 -5.77 -4.92 -19.34
N ARG A 203 -6.06 -4.82 -20.65
CA ARG A 203 -6.81 -5.86 -21.39
C ARG A 203 -6.05 -7.18 -21.50
N SER A 204 -4.71 -7.16 -21.52
CA SER A 204 -3.90 -8.38 -21.46
C SER A 204 -4.01 -9.09 -20.11
N VAL A 205 -4.38 -8.39 -19.03
CA VAL A 205 -4.58 -8.98 -17.69
C VAL A 205 -6.01 -9.51 -17.53
N ASP A 206 -7.01 -8.87 -18.15
CA ASP A 206 -8.42 -9.30 -18.11
C ASP A 206 -8.72 -10.63 -18.85
N ASN A 207 -7.85 -11.07 -19.77
CA ASN A 207 -8.01 -12.38 -20.43
C ASN A 207 -7.74 -13.59 -19.50
N GLY A 208 -7.33 -13.36 -18.26
CA GLY A 208 -7.34 -14.36 -17.18
C GLY A 208 -8.64 -14.28 -16.38
N ALA A 209 -9.73 -14.80 -16.94
CA ALA A 209 -11.08 -14.77 -16.36
C ALA A 209 -11.14 -15.08 -14.85
N TRP A 210 -11.49 -14.08 -14.05
CA TRP A 210 -11.96 -14.26 -12.68
C TRP A 210 -13.48 -14.43 -12.70
N VAL A 211 -13.94 -15.68 -12.81
CA VAL A 211 -15.32 -16.04 -12.47
C VAL A 211 -15.44 -15.96 -10.94
N PHE A 212 -16.03 -14.89 -10.43
CA PHE A 212 -16.60 -14.88 -9.09
C PHE A 212 -17.87 -15.73 -9.12
N SER A 213 -17.79 -16.99 -8.67
CA SER A 213 -18.98 -17.69 -8.19
C SER A 213 -19.25 -17.25 -6.75
N LEU A 214 -20.50 -16.82 -6.57
CA LEU A 214 -21.16 -16.34 -5.35
C LEU A 214 -20.91 -17.20 -4.11
#